data_AF-A0A8C6X5U8-F1
#
_entry.id   AF-A0A8C6X5U8-F1
#
_cell.length_a   1.000
_cell.length_b   1.000
_cell.length_c   1.000
_cell.angle_alpha   90.00
_cell.angle_beta   90.00
_cell.angle_gamma   90.00
#
_symmetry.space_group_name_H-M   'P 1'
#
loop_
_entity.id
_entity.type
_entity.pdbx_description
1 polymer ?
#
loop_
_entity_poly.entity_id
_entity_poly.type
_entity_poly.pdbx_seq_one_letter_code
_entity_poly.pdbx_strand_id
1 'polypeptide(L)'
;MMISLFLLLLDMPFISFALLSNNRNEHRPHDVSWLITDAYGQTLNSTFNRTIVDSWFPDLYFDYGQMLLGVTAYNHSSDAPSPSPGFVHKCHFYVCPGHMTTLTTDIDAGVSDYFCKHWDCVSSGNIWWDPPMKSDYIRLQKGSKYVPCPGYGRRTWEEDDDSTGWDDWPLCNPVKLSFTSEGRKYKGWDRGVTWGGRIYAAGYDYGNIFTITRRVVVQYSFLQPRASTPHPLLSLLNSTFLFLNPPLDFATSGLCCCTLCP
;
A
#
# COMPACT_ATOMS: atom_id res chain seq x y z
N MET A 1 36.17 56.68 29.80
CA MET A 1 35.27 56.41 28.64
C MET A 1 35.40 54.92 28.32
N MET A 2 34.47 54.06 28.77
CA MET A 2 33.19 53.75 28.08
C MET A 2 33.47 53.16 26.68
N ILE A 3 33.15 51.91 26.32
CA ILE A 3 32.05 51.02 26.72
C ILE A 3 32.49 49.55 26.59
N SER A 4 32.14 48.77 27.60
CA SER A 4 32.08 47.31 27.63
C SER A 4 30.80 46.86 26.91
N LEU A 5 30.88 45.97 25.91
CA LEU A 5 29.69 45.36 25.32
C LEU A 5 29.50 43.96 25.91
N PHE A 6 28.60 43.90 26.90
CA PHE A 6 27.98 42.70 27.44
C PHE A 6 27.22 41.96 26.35
N LEU A 7 27.46 40.66 26.18
CA LEU A 7 26.51 39.71 25.58
C LEU A 7 26.21 38.64 26.64
N LEU A 8 25.07 38.81 27.32
CA LEU A 8 24.49 37.87 28.25
C LEU A 8 23.61 36.87 27.49
N LEU A 9 23.84 35.59 27.78
CA LEU A 9 22.86 34.52 27.99
C LEU A 9 21.81 34.26 26.90
N LEU A 10 22.03 33.20 26.13
CA LEU A 10 20.98 32.25 25.78
C LEU A 10 21.53 30.82 25.99
N ASP A 11 21.74 30.44 27.25
CA ASP A 11 21.82 29.04 27.63
C ASP A 11 20.42 28.43 27.48
N MET A 12 20.08 28.04 26.26
CA MET A 12 18.96 27.14 26.03
C MET A 12 19.32 25.81 26.69
N PRO A 13 18.54 25.31 27.66
CA PRO A 13 18.75 23.95 28.12
C PRO A 13 18.53 23.07 26.89
N PHE A 14 19.58 22.35 26.49
CA PHE A 14 19.42 21.16 25.69
C PHE A 14 18.50 20.25 26.50
N ILE A 15 17.20 20.35 26.22
CA ILE A 15 16.25 19.30 26.55
C ILE A 15 16.75 18.14 25.72
N SER A 16 17.61 17.33 26.35
CA SER A 16 17.83 15.95 25.98
C SER A 16 16.43 15.37 25.95
N PHE A 17 15.82 15.37 24.76
CA PHE A 17 14.82 14.39 24.43
C PHE A 17 15.55 13.08 24.62
N ALA A 18 15.42 12.53 25.84
CA ALA A 18 15.55 11.11 26.03
C ALA A 18 14.62 10.55 24.96
N LEU A 19 15.22 10.07 23.87
CA LEU A 19 14.60 9.13 22.99
C LEU A 19 14.02 8.11 23.96
N LEU A 20 12.70 8.18 24.15
CA LEU A 20 11.94 7.01 24.55
C LEU A 20 12.34 6.02 23.47
N SER A 21 13.34 5.21 23.81
CA SER A 21 13.64 3.94 23.17
C SER A 21 12.37 3.16 23.36
N ASN A 22 11.39 3.46 22.51
CA ASN A 22 10.24 2.65 22.30
C ASN A 22 10.88 1.34 21.89
N ASN A 23 10.86 0.39 22.83
CA ASN A 23 11.41 -0.93 22.69
C ASN A 23 10.49 -1.62 21.67
N ARG A 24 10.57 -1.16 20.41
CA ARG A 24 10.03 -1.82 19.25
C ARG A 24 10.79 -3.11 19.30
N ASN A 25 10.14 -4.15 19.78
CA ASN A 25 10.67 -5.47 19.62
C ASN A 25 10.62 -5.72 18.10
N GLU A 26 11.73 -5.40 17.43
CA GLU A 26 11.89 -5.27 15.96
C GLU A 26 11.61 -6.58 15.22
N HIS A 27 11.36 -7.66 15.96
CA HIS A 27 11.07 -8.99 15.45
C HIS A 27 9.59 -9.37 15.59
N ARG A 28 8.71 -8.43 15.94
CA ARG A 28 7.26 -8.72 15.97
C ARG A 28 6.68 -8.75 14.56
N PRO A 29 5.85 -9.76 14.24
CA PRO A 29 5.08 -9.74 13.01
C PRO A 29 4.04 -8.60 13.01
N HIS A 30 4.00 -7.84 11.93
CA HIS A 30 3.03 -6.81 11.63
C HIS A 30 2.18 -7.21 10.43
N ASP A 31 0.98 -6.64 10.31
CA ASP A 31 0.22 -6.75 9.07
C ASP A 31 0.85 -5.78 8.08
N VAL A 32 1.61 -6.35 7.13
CA VAL A 32 2.33 -5.62 6.10
C VAL A 32 1.59 -5.82 4.78
N SER A 33 1.28 -4.73 4.08
CA SER A 33 0.76 -4.80 2.71
C SER A 33 1.63 -4.03 1.73
N TRP A 34 1.70 -4.56 0.52
CA TRP A 34 2.27 -3.90 -0.64
C TRP A 34 1.15 -3.45 -1.55
N LEU A 35 1.16 -2.18 -1.89
CA LEU A 35 0.14 -1.52 -2.70
C LEU A 35 0.80 -0.93 -3.94
N ILE A 36 0.20 -1.18 -5.10
CA ILE A 36 0.51 -0.49 -6.35
C ILE A 36 -0.67 0.40 -6.70
N THR A 37 -0.43 1.68 -6.95
CA THR A 37 -1.46 2.62 -7.40
C THR A 37 -1.10 3.23 -8.76
N ASP A 38 -2.12 3.54 -9.56
CA ASP A 38 -1.96 4.36 -10.76
C ASP A 38 -1.68 5.84 -10.41
N ALA A 39 -1.53 6.67 -11.44
CA ALA A 39 -1.28 8.11 -11.29
C ALA A 39 -2.40 8.88 -10.57
N TYR A 40 -3.60 8.30 -10.50
CA TYR A 40 -4.80 8.90 -9.92
C TYR A 40 -5.08 8.35 -8.50
N GLY A 41 -4.19 7.51 -7.98
CA GLY A 41 -4.31 6.90 -6.66
C GLY A 41 -5.25 5.70 -6.59
N GLN A 42 -5.74 5.19 -7.73
CA GLN A 42 -6.53 3.96 -7.77
C GLN A 42 -5.62 2.75 -7.63
N THR A 43 -6.11 1.70 -6.97
CA THR A 43 -5.32 0.50 -6.69
C THR A 43 -5.24 -0.41 -7.92
N LEU A 44 -4.03 -0.65 -8.40
CA LEU A 44 -3.72 -1.62 -9.45
C LEU A 44 -3.54 -3.03 -8.88
N ASN A 45 -2.88 -3.13 -7.72
CA ASN A 45 -2.70 -4.38 -7.00
C ASN A 45 -2.48 -4.14 -5.51
N SER A 46 -2.93 -5.08 -4.68
CA SER A 46 -2.62 -5.10 -3.25
C SER A 46 -2.39 -6.53 -2.79
N THR A 47 -1.35 -6.75 -2.01
CA THR A 47 -1.10 -8.03 -1.33
C THR A 47 -0.70 -7.77 0.11
N PHE A 48 -1.07 -8.66 1.01
CA PHE A 48 -0.75 -8.53 2.42
C PHE A 48 -0.21 -9.83 2.99
N ASN A 49 0.62 -9.72 4.02
CA ASN A 49 1.10 -10.84 4.81
C ASN A 49 1.44 -10.36 6.22
N ARG A 50 1.29 -11.25 7.20
CA ARG A 50 1.69 -11.00 8.58
C ARG A 50 3.14 -11.43 8.77
N THR A 51 4.05 -10.46 8.85
CA THR A 51 5.49 -10.72 8.79
C THR A 51 6.31 -9.63 9.49
N ILE A 52 7.60 -9.86 9.66
CA ILE A 52 8.54 -8.85 10.18
C ILE A 52 8.72 -7.77 9.10
N VAL A 53 8.70 -6.49 9.49
CA VAL A 53 8.93 -5.37 8.57
C VAL A 53 10.30 -5.55 7.89
N ASP A 54 10.40 -5.22 6.60
CA ASP A 54 11.62 -5.43 5.78
C ASP A 54 12.06 -6.88 5.57
N SER A 55 11.23 -7.89 5.89
CA SER A 55 11.56 -9.30 5.61
C SER A 55 10.80 -9.90 4.43
N TRP A 56 9.74 -9.24 3.96
CA TRP A 56 8.81 -9.78 2.96
C TRP A 56 8.66 -8.84 1.76
N PHE A 57 9.13 -9.32 0.61
CA PHE A 57 9.13 -8.61 -0.67
C PHE A 57 8.62 -9.58 -1.75
N PRO A 58 7.30 -9.74 -1.88
CA PRO A 58 6.68 -10.67 -2.82
C PRO A 58 6.83 -10.16 -4.27
N ASP A 59 6.64 -11.07 -5.23
CA ASP A 59 6.35 -10.64 -6.60
C ASP A 59 4.93 -10.06 -6.65
N LEU A 60 4.77 -8.93 -7.34
CA LEU A 60 3.48 -8.27 -7.54
C LEU A 60 3.05 -8.36 -8.99
N TYR A 61 1.74 -8.35 -9.23
CA TYR A 61 1.17 -8.53 -10.57
C TYR A 61 0.07 -7.51 -10.79
N PHE A 62 0.08 -6.86 -11.95
CA PHE A 62 -0.96 -5.92 -12.36
C PHE A 62 -1.08 -5.88 -13.89
N ASP A 63 -2.10 -5.19 -14.40
CA ASP A 63 -2.28 -4.97 -15.83
C ASP A 63 -1.59 -3.66 -16.27
N TYR A 64 -0.68 -3.76 -17.24
CA TYR A 64 0.07 -2.60 -17.73
C TYR A 64 -0.81 -1.61 -18.49
N GLY A 65 -1.87 -2.08 -19.15
CA GLY A 65 -2.86 -1.23 -19.81
C GLY A 65 -3.65 -0.42 -18.79
N GLN A 66 -4.08 -1.02 -17.68
CA GLN A 66 -4.69 -0.28 -16.58
C GLN A 66 -3.75 0.76 -15.99
N MET A 67 -2.46 0.43 -15.83
CA MET A 67 -1.48 1.40 -15.34
C MET A 67 -1.32 2.59 -16.29
N LEU A 68 -1.23 2.34 -17.60
CA LEU A 68 -1.09 3.40 -18.61
C LEU A 68 -2.31 4.32 -18.69
N LEU A 69 -3.52 3.74 -18.70
CA LEU A 69 -4.76 4.51 -18.88
C LEU A 69 -5.28 5.09 -17.57
N GLY A 70 -4.94 4.49 -16.44
CA GLY A 70 -5.64 4.66 -15.17
C GLY A 70 -6.84 3.71 -15.07
N VAL A 71 -7.10 3.22 -13.86
CA VAL A 71 -8.13 2.18 -13.61
C VAL A 71 -9.51 2.64 -14.08
N THR A 72 -9.88 3.88 -13.79
CA THR A 72 -11.19 4.44 -14.16
C THR A 72 -11.39 4.48 -15.67
N ALA A 73 -10.40 4.98 -16.42
CA ALA A 73 -10.49 5.07 -17.87
C ALA A 73 -10.41 3.70 -18.54
N TYR A 74 -9.66 2.76 -17.96
CA TYR A 74 -9.59 1.39 -18.46
C TYR A 74 -10.91 0.65 -18.33
N ASN A 75 -11.64 0.84 -17.24
CA ASN A 75 -12.91 0.14 -16.99
C ASN A 75 -14.10 0.80 -17.72
N HIS A 76 -13.94 2.03 -18.22
CA HIS A 76 -15.01 2.71 -18.96
C HIS A 76 -14.98 2.30 -20.45
N SER A 77 -15.63 1.17 -20.78
CA SER A 77 -15.59 0.56 -22.12
C SER A 77 -16.28 1.38 -23.23
N SER A 78 -17.13 2.36 -22.90
CA SER A 78 -17.81 3.21 -23.89
C SER A 78 -16.85 4.17 -24.60
N ASP A 79 -15.76 4.55 -23.93
CA ASP A 79 -14.85 5.57 -24.40
C ASP A 79 -13.61 4.86 -24.92
N ALA A 80 -13.61 4.48 -26.20
CA ALA A 80 -12.50 3.81 -26.87
C ALA A 80 -11.13 4.35 -26.41
N PRO A 81 -10.45 3.68 -25.45
CA PRO A 81 -9.34 4.32 -24.77
C PRO A 81 -8.14 4.37 -25.69
N SER A 82 -7.35 5.44 -25.60
CA SER A 82 -6.11 5.60 -26.37
C SER A 82 -4.92 5.67 -25.40
N PRO A 83 -3.96 4.73 -25.47
CA PRO A 83 -3.91 3.60 -26.42
C PRO A 83 -4.92 2.49 -26.05
N SER A 84 -5.42 1.76 -27.06
CA SER A 84 -6.31 0.61 -26.78
C SER A 84 -5.54 -0.50 -26.04
N PRO A 85 -6.18 -1.28 -25.14
CA PRO A 85 -5.54 -2.40 -24.45
C PRO A 85 -4.87 -3.40 -25.40
N GLY A 86 -5.48 -3.66 -26.56
CA GLY A 86 -4.91 -4.52 -27.60
C GLY A 86 -3.69 -3.93 -28.30
N PHE A 87 -3.55 -2.60 -28.36
CA PHE A 87 -2.33 -1.95 -28.84
C PHE A 87 -1.20 -2.11 -27.82
N VAL A 88 -1.49 -1.84 -26.53
CA VAL A 88 -0.54 -2.04 -25.43
C VAL A 88 0.03 -3.46 -25.42
N HIS A 89 -0.82 -4.47 -25.65
CA HIS A 89 -0.42 -5.89 -25.63
C HIS A 89 0.65 -6.28 -26.65
N LYS A 90 0.62 -5.62 -27.80
CA LYS A 90 1.52 -5.85 -28.93
C LYS A 90 2.83 -5.09 -28.78
N CYS A 91 2.84 -4.01 -28.01
CA CYS A 91 4.00 -3.18 -27.82
C CYS A 91 4.97 -3.77 -26.80
N HIS A 92 6.25 -3.47 -27.02
CA HIS A 92 7.25 -3.51 -25.96
C HIS A 92 7.01 -2.36 -24.98
N PHE A 93 7.57 -2.45 -23.78
CA PHE A 93 7.41 -1.39 -22.77
C PHE A 93 8.67 -1.21 -21.95
N TYR A 94 8.90 0.00 -21.45
CA TYR A 94 10.05 0.37 -20.65
C TYR A 94 9.65 1.25 -19.46
N VAL A 95 10.47 1.20 -18.41
CA VAL A 95 10.18 1.81 -17.10
C VAL A 95 11.36 2.67 -16.66
N CYS A 96 11.07 3.83 -16.08
CA CYS A 96 12.06 4.77 -15.56
C CYS A 96 11.77 5.12 -14.08
N PRO A 97 12.78 5.09 -13.20
CA PRO A 97 12.62 5.37 -11.78
C PRO A 97 12.56 6.87 -11.49
N GLY A 98 11.50 7.32 -10.81
CA GLY A 98 11.36 8.72 -10.39
C GLY A 98 12.23 9.12 -9.19
N HIS A 99 12.83 8.15 -8.50
CA HIS A 99 13.72 8.40 -7.34
C HIS A 99 15.19 8.63 -7.72
N MET A 100 15.55 8.49 -9.00
CA MET A 100 16.93 8.60 -9.48
C MET A 100 17.24 9.95 -10.13
N THR A 101 16.39 10.97 -9.94
CA THR A 101 16.52 12.31 -10.52
C THR A 101 17.79 13.08 -10.10
N THR A 102 18.60 12.52 -9.19
CA THR A 102 19.83 13.12 -8.69
C THR A 102 21.12 12.46 -9.19
N LEU A 103 21.06 11.33 -9.92
CA LEU A 103 22.27 10.60 -10.33
C LEU A 103 23.00 11.21 -11.54
N THR A 104 22.38 12.15 -12.25
CA THR A 104 23.00 12.86 -13.36
C THR A 104 22.42 14.27 -13.43
N THR A 105 23.27 15.27 -13.24
CA THR A 105 22.93 16.70 -13.31
C THR A 105 22.37 17.15 -14.68
N ASP A 106 22.37 16.29 -15.69
CA ASP A 106 21.95 16.58 -17.07
C ASP A 106 20.63 15.88 -17.49
N ILE A 107 19.97 15.13 -16.60
CA ILE A 107 18.72 14.42 -16.91
C ILE A 107 17.56 15.10 -16.18
N ASP A 108 17.03 16.16 -16.78
CA ASP A 108 15.76 16.80 -16.38
C ASP A 108 14.55 15.91 -16.76
N ALA A 109 14.54 14.65 -16.33
CA ALA A 109 13.43 13.73 -16.57
C ALA A 109 12.42 13.81 -15.43
N GLY A 110 11.53 14.81 -15.50
CA GLY A 110 10.46 15.02 -14.54
C GLY A 110 9.21 14.17 -14.80
N VAL A 111 8.16 14.45 -14.03
CA VAL A 111 6.84 13.81 -14.19
C VAL A 111 6.23 14.05 -15.58
N SER A 112 6.53 15.20 -16.21
CA SER A 112 6.12 15.53 -17.59
C SER A 112 6.51 14.47 -18.61
N ASP A 113 7.64 13.82 -18.38
CA ASP A 113 8.20 12.79 -19.25
C ASP A 113 8.00 11.39 -18.68
N TYR A 114 7.19 11.25 -17.62
CA TYR A 114 7.08 10.01 -16.84
C TYR A 114 8.48 9.51 -16.40
N PHE A 115 9.39 10.43 -16.08
CA PHE A 115 10.80 10.15 -15.77
C PHE A 115 11.60 9.49 -16.91
N CYS A 116 11.02 9.38 -18.11
CA CYS A 116 11.58 8.69 -19.28
C CYS A 116 11.94 9.65 -20.42
N LYS A 117 12.63 10.75 -20.10
CA LYS A 117 13.03 11.75 -21.11
C LYS A 117 14.13 11.23 -22.05
N HIS A 118 15.05 10.44 -21.52
CA HIS A 118 16.18 9.88 -22.25
C HIS A 118 16.24 8.36 -22.07
N TRP A 119 16.85 7.64 -23.03
CA TRP A 119 17.03 6.19 -22.92
C TRP A 119 17.87 5.79 -21.70
N ASP A 120 18.78 6.66 -21.27
CA ASP A 120 19.61 6.48 -20.07
C ASP A 120 18.79 6.44 -18.77
N CYS A 121 17.53 6.91 -18.80
CA CYS A 121 16.61 6.80 -17.67
C CYS A 121 16.05 5.38 -17.48
N VAL A 122 16.13 4.52 -18.50
CA VAL A 122 15.42 3.24 -18.49
C VAL A 122 16.12 2.21 -17.60
N SER A 123 15.36 1.59 -16.70
CA SER A 123 15.87 0.61 -15.72
C SER A 123 15.34 -0.81 -15.92
N SER A 124 14.15 -0.96 -16.53
CA SER A 124 13.53 -2.25 -16.74
C SER A 124 12.46 -2.17 -17.83
N GLY A 125 11.96 -3.33 -18.27
CA GLY A 125 10.84 -3.41 -19.19
C GLY A 125 10.71 -4.76 -19.88
N ASN A 126 9.79 -4.84 -20.83
CA ASN A 126 9.79 -5.84 -21.88
C ASN A 126 10.41 -5.23 -23.14
N ILE A 127 11.74 -5.18 -23.18
CA ILE A 127 12.56 -4.61 -24.24
C ILE A 127 13.61 -5.62 -24.69
N TRP A 128 14.14 -5.49 -25.91
CA TRP A 128 15.15 -6.40 -26.47
C TRP A 128 16.60 -5.96 -26.20
N TRP A 129 16.80 -4.79 -25.62
CA TRP A 129 18.11 -4.28 -25.19
C TRP A 129 18.25 -4.31 -23.67
N ASP A 130 19.49 -4.23 -23.21
CA ASP A 130 19.81 -4.17 -21.78
C ASP A 130 19.56 -2.74 -21.25
N PRO A 131 18.75 -2.54 -20.19
CA PRO A 131 18.44 -1.20 -19.69
C PRO A 131 19.69 -0.57 -19.04
N PRO A 132 20.03 0.70 -19.33
CA PRO A 132 21.25 1.33 -18.82
C PRO A 132 21.26 1.52 -17.30
N MET A 133 20.11 1.82 -16.68
CA MET A 133 20.02 2.04 -15.23
C MET A 133 20.00 0.71 -14.46
N LYS A 134 21.01 0.48 -13.60
CA LYS A 134 21.20 -0.79 -12.86
C LYS A 134 20.81 -0.75 -11.39
N SER A 135 20.67 0.43 -10.80
CA SER A 135 20.45 0.64 -9.36
C SER A 135 18.99 0.79 -8.96
N ASP A 136 18.04 0.48 -9.85
CA ASP A 136 16.60 0.58 -9.55
C ASP A 136 16.17 -0.43 -8.48
N TYR A 137 15.13 -0.08 -7.73
CA TYR A 137 14.55 -0.89 -6.65
C TYR A 137 13.65 -2.02 -7.16
N ILE A 138 13.17 -1.94 -8.39
CA ILE A 138 12.29 -2.94 -8.98
C ILE A 138 12.78 -3.40 -10.35
N ARG A 139 12.29 -4.56 -10.76
CA ARG A 139 12.33 -5.04 -12.14
C ARG A 139 10.91 -5.38 -12.58
N LEU A 140 10.46 -4.78 -13.67
CA LEU A 140 9.18 -5.05 -14.30
C LEU A 140 9.38 -5.85 -15.60
N GLN A 141 8.62 -6.92 -15.76
CA GLN A 141 8.68 -7.83 -16.92
C GLN A 141 7.28 -8.21 -17.39
N LYS A 142 7.15 -8.66 -18.64
CA LYS A 142 5.88 -9.21 -19.14
C LYS A 142 5.52 -10.46 -18.33
N GLY A 143 4.24 -10.61 -18.00
CA GLY A 143 3.71 -11.78 -17.32
C GLY A 143 3.89 -13.05 -18.17
N SER A 144 4.10 -14.18 -17.52
CA SER A 144 4.31 -15.47 -18.21
C SER A 144 3.03 -16.06 -18.80
N LYS A 145 1.87 -15.66 -18.31
CA LYS A 145 0.57 -16.11 -18.80
C LYS A 145 0.17 -15.29 -20.02
N TYR A 146 0.06 -15.94 -21.18
CA TYR A 146 -0.59 -15.34 -22.33
C TYR A 146 -2.08 -15.15 -22.03
N VAL A 147 -2.56 -13.92 -22.19
CA VAL A 147 -3.96 -13.56 -22.07
C VAL A 147 -4.36 -12.89 -23.38
N PRO A 148 -5.30 -13.47 -24.16
CA PRO A 148 -5.79 -12.82 -25.38
C PRO A 148 -6.34 -11.43 -25.06
N CYS A 149 -5.88 -10.40 -25.78
CA CYS A 149 -6.50 -9.09 -25.75
C CYS A 149 -7.50 -8.94 -26.90
N PRO A 150 -8.76 -8.55 -26.64
CA PRO A 150 -9.66 -8.15 -27.70
C PRO A 150 -9.05 -6.94 -28.44
N GLY A 151 -9.02 -7.06 -29.78
CA GLY A 151 -8.60 -5.97 -30.63
C GLY A 151 -9.72 -4.94 -30.77
N TYR A 152 -9.35 -3.67 -30.96
CA TYR A 152 -10.27 -2.67 -31.47
C TYR A 152 -10.81 -3.16 -32.83
N GLY A 153 -12.11 -3.48 -32.92
CA GLY A 153 -12.76 -3.84 -34.18
C GLY A 153 -13.43 -5.22 -34.30
N ARG A 154 -13.55 -6.04 -33.23
CA ARG A 154 -14.53 -7.16 -33.22
C ARG A 154 -15.84 -6.74 -32.55
N ARG A 155 -16.43 -5.64 -33.01
CA ARG A 155 -17.88 -5.50 -32.97
C ARG A 155 -18.36 -5.78 -34.38
N THR A 156 -18.50 -7.05 -34.72
CA THR A 156 -19.36 -7.43 -35.84
C THR A 156 -20.78 -7.18 -35.37
N TRP A 157 -21.52 -6.32 -36.07
CA TRP A 157 -22.92 -5.96 -35.82
C TRP A 157 -23.91 -7.15 -35.82
N GLU A 158 -23.42 -8.38 -35.95
CA GLU A 158 -24.19 -9.63 -35.96
C GLU A 158 -24.11 -10.42 -34.65
N GLU A 159 -23.26 -10.02 -33.69
CA GLU A 159 -23.17 -10.65 -32.36
C GLU A 159 -23.63 -9.67 -31.27
N ASP A 160 -24.76 -9.00 -31.50
CA ASP A 160 -25.59 -8.49 -30.41
C ASP A 160 -26.40 -9.67 -29.81
N ASP A 161 -25.70 -10.70 -29.33
CA ASP A 161 -26.26 -11.55 -28.27
C ASP A 161 -25.89 -10.87 -26.96
N ASP A 162 -26.88 -10.16 -26.44
CA ASP A 162 -26.99 -9.48 -25.15
C ASP A 162 -26.90 -10.49 -23.99
N SER A 163 -25.83 -11.30 -23.95
CA SER A 163 -25.67 -12.42 -23.02
C SER A 163 -24.26 -12.56 -22.43
N THR A 164 -23.26 -11.82 -22.93
CA THR A 164 -21.98 -11.67 -22.23
C THR A 164 -21.66 -10.20 -21.98
N GLY A 165 -22.14 -9.68 -20.85
CA GLY A 165 -21.78 -8.37 -20.32
C GLY A 165 -20.27 -8.28 -20.08
N TRP A 166 -19.54 -7.76 -21.06
CA TRP A 166 -18.17 -7.30 -20.90
C TRP A 166 -18.20 -5.78 -20.68
N ASP A 167 -18.78 -5.38 -19.55
CA ASP A 167 -18.81 -3.96 -19.14
C ASP A 167 -17.36 -3.43 -18.92
N ASP A 168 -16.42 -4.33 -18.59
CA ASP A 168 -15.00 -4.06 -18.40
C ASP A 168 -14.11 -4.74 -19.47
N TRP A 169 -13.06 -4.05 -19.95
CA TRP A 169 -12.03 -4.67 -20.78
C TRP A 169 -11.30 -5.79 -19.99
N PRO A 170 -10.99 -6.96 -20.58
CA PRO A 170 -10.18 -7.98 -19.89
C PRO A 170 -8.84 -7.43 -19.46
N LEU A 171 -8.35 -7.83 -18.29
CA LEU A 171 -6.95 -7.62 -17.87
C LEU A 171 -6.03 -8.51 -18.70
N CYS A 172 -5.57 -8.01 -19.84
CA CYS A 172 -4.89 -8.77 -20.87
C CYS A 172 -3.43 -8.34 -21.11
N ASN A 173 -2.92 -7.40 -20.30
CA ASN A 173 -1.54 -6.93 -20.30
C ASN A 173 -0.83 -7.27 -18.98
N PRO A 174 -0.79 -8.54 -18.54
CA PRO A 174 -0.21 -8.88 -17.25
C PRO A 174 1.28 -8.55 -17.23
N VAL A 175 1.73 -7.91 -16.15
CA VAL A 175 3.14 -7.70 -15.84
C VAL A 175 3.48 -8.25 -14.47
N LYS A 176 4.73 -8.68 -14.34
CA LYS A 176 5.33 -9.15 -13.10
C LYS A 176 6.34 -8.12 -12.61
N LEU A 177 6.17 -7.68 -11.38
CA LEU A 177 7.09 -6.82 -10.67
C LEU A 177 7.82 -7.61 -9.59
N SER A 178 9.15 -7.49 -9.57
CA SER A 178 10.01 -8.09 -8.56
C SER A 178 10.91 -7.04 -7.91
N PHE A 179 11.11 -7.11 -6.60
CA PHE A 179 12.06 -6.25 -5.88
C PHE A 179 13.51 -6.69 -6.12
N THR A 180 14.36 -5.75 -6.50
CA THR A 180 15.81 -5.96 -6.68
C THR A 180 16.53 -6.05 -5.34
N SER A 181 17.83 -6.34 -5.37
CA SER A 181 18.67 -6.28 -4.17
C SER A 181 18.68 -4.89 -3.55
N GLU A 182 18.72 -3.83 -4.35
CA GLU A 182 18.70 -2.44 -3.86
C GLU A 182 17.33 -2.08 -3.29
N GLY A 183 16.24 -2.50 -3.96
CA GLY A 183 14.89 -2.27 -3.45
C GLY A 183 14.63 -2.94 -2.10
N ARG A 184 15.19 -4.13 -1.86
CA ARG A 184 15.07 -4.83 -0.57
C ARG A 184 15.84 -4.15 0.56
N LYS A 185 16.85 -3.34 0.24
CA LYS A 185 17.62 -2.55 1.22
C LYS A 185 16.96 -1.21 1.53
N TYR A 186 16.23 -0.64 0.57
CA TYR A 186 15.56 0.65 0.72
C TYR A 186 14.52 0.62 1.84
N LYS A 187 14.55 1.61 2.74
CA LYS A 187 13.66 1.70 3.92
C LYS A 187 12.51 2.68 3.77
N GLY A 188 12.51 3.48 2.70
CA GLY A 188 11.52 4.54 2.51
C GLY A 188 10.22 4.11 1.83
N TRP A 189 9.95 2.80 1.72
CA TRP A 189 8.76 2.26 1.05
C TRP A 189 7.43 2.75 1.63
N ASP A 190 7.43 3.14 2.91
CA ASP A 190 6.23 3.61 3.61
C ASP A 190 5.77 5.00 3.12
N ARG A 191 6.65 5.75 2.43
CA ARG A 191 6.33 7.04 1.79
C ARG A 191 5.81 6.90 0.36
N GLY A 192 5.91 5.70 -0.20
CA GLY A 192 5.71 5.47 -1.63
C GLY A 192 6.95 5.83 -2.46
N VAL A 193 7.14 5.10 -3.55
CA VAL A 193 8.14 5.37 -4.57
C VAL A 193 7.45 5.30 -5.93
N THR A 194 7.79 6.21 -6.83
CA THR A 194 7.10 6.37 -8.11
C THR A 194 8.01 6.02 -9.29
N TRP A 195 7.42 5.42 -10.30
CA TRP A 195 8.03 5.12 -11.60
C TRP A 195 7.12 5.63 -12.71
N GLY A 196 7.70 5.84 -13.88
CA GLY A 196 6.94 5.98 -15.10
C GLY A 196 7.11 4.75 -15.97
N GLY A 197 6.02 4.33 -16.59
CA GLY A 197 6.01 3.29 -17.61
C GLY A 197 5.59 3.90 -18.94
N ARG A 198 6.28 3.52 -20.01
CA ARG A 198 5.92 3.85 -21.40
C ARG A 198 5.81 2.60 -22.25
N ILE A 199 5.00 2.65 -23.30
CA ILE A 199 5.08 1.66 -24.40
C ILE A 199 6.04 2.18 -25.45
N TYR A 200 6.76 1.26 -26.09
CA TYR A 200 7.59 1.53 -27.25
C TYR A 200 6.74 1.31 -28.51
N ALA A 201 6.36 2.41 -29.17
CA ALA A 201 5.46 2.42 -30.31
C ALA A 201 6.11 3.09 -31.53
N ALA A 202 5.58 2.80 -32.72
CA ALA A 202 5.91 3.58 -33.91
C ALA A 202 5.22 4.96 -33.80
N GLY A 203 5.97 5.98 -33.37
CA GLY A 203 5.47 7.34 -33.19
C GLY A 203 5.54 7.79 -31.73
N TYR A 204 4.39 8.12 -31.14
CA TYR A 204 4.31 8.59 -29.76
C TYR A 204 4.28 7.41 -28.78
N ASP A 205 5.22 7.43 -27.83
CA ASP A 205 5.29 6.49 -26.73
C ASP A 205 4.34 6.91 -25.61
N TYR A 206 3.15 6.31 -25.57
CA TYR A 206 2.19 6.52 -24.50
C TYR A 206 2.78 6.07 -23.16
N GLY A 207 2.52 6.84 -22.11
CA GLY A 207 3.03 6.54 -20.78
C GLY A 207 2.17 7.11 -19.67
N ASN A 208 2.43 6.61 -18.47
CA ASN A 208 1.85 7.11 -17.23
C ASN A 208 2.77 6.76 -16.06
N ILE A 209 2.44 7.24 -14.86
CA ILE A 209 3.16 6.94 -13.63
C ILE A 209 2.38 5.97 -12.74
N PHE A 210 3.12 5.22 -11.93
CA PHE A 210 2.56 4.38 -10.88
C PHE A 210 3.44 4.46 -9.63
N THR A 211 2.83 4.18 -8.48
CA THR A 211 3.49 4.28 -7.18
C THR A 211 3.38 2.96 -6.43
N ILE A 212 4.47 2.56 -5.79
CA ILE A 212 4.53 1.38 -4.92
C ILE A 212 4.75 1.86 -3.49
N THR A 213 3.84 1.43 -2.61
CA THR A 213 3.86 1.81 -1.20
C THR A 213 3.74 0.57 -0.34
N ARG A 214 4.56 0.49 0.70
CA ARG A 214 4.35 -0.47 1.78
C ARG A 214 3.48 0.18 2.86
N ARG A 215 2.49 -0.54 3.37
CA ARG A 215 1.74 -0.14 4.55
C ARG A 215 2.01 -1.12 5.68
N VAL A 216 2.23 -0.60 6.88
CA VAL A 216 2.46 -1.39 8.08
C VAL A 216 1.41 -1.00 9.11
N VAL A 217 0.54 -1.93 9.48
CA VAL A 217 -0.41 -1.71 10.57
C VAL A 217 0.30 -1.96 11.89
N VAL A 218 0.45 -0.90 12.68
CA VAL A 218 0.96 -1.00 14.05
C VAL A 218 -0.23 -1.19 14.99
N GLN A 219 -0.40 -2.41 15.49
CA GLN A 219 -1.37 -2.66 16.54
C GLN A 219 -0.84 -2.09 17.85
N TYR A 220 -1.34 -0.92 18.25
CA TYR A 220 -1.08 -0.40 19.59
C TYR A 220 -1.94 -1.17 20.58
N SER A 221 -1.31 -1.95 21.46
CA SER A 221 -1.98 -2.68 22.54
C SER A 221 -2.73 -1.77 23.52
N PHE A 222 -2.52 -0.46 23.46
CA PHE A 222 -3.26 0.54 24.24
C PHE A 222 -4.69 0.80 23.72
N LEU A 223 -4.96 0.53 22.43
CA LEU A 223 -6.27 0.77 21.81
C LEU A 223 -7.19 -0.46 21.78
N GLN A 224 -6.73 -1.62 22.27
CA GLN A 224 -7.64 -2.75 22.45
C GLN A 224 -8.58 -2.43 23.62
N PRO A 225 -9.92 -2.44 23.42
CA PRO A 225 -10.84 -2.45 24.55
C PRO A 225 -10.45 -3.64 25.41
N ARG A 226 -9.95 -3.38 26.62
CA ARG A 226 -9.68 -4.44 27.58
C ARG A 226 -10.97 -5.22 27.70
N ALA A 227 -10.96 -6.51 27.36
CA ALA A 227 -12.06 -7.40 27.68
C ALA A 227 -12.39 -7.13 29.15
N SER A 228 -13.61 -6.67 29.40
CA SER A 228 -14.06 -6.25 30.72
C SER A 228 -14.01 -7.45 31.65
N THR A 229 -12.87 -7.65 32.30
CA THR A 229 -12.80 -8.47 33.52
C THR A 229 -13.84 -7.87 34.45
N PRO A 230 -14.87 -8.63 34.88
CA PRO A 230 -15.86 -8.13 35.81
C PRO A 230 -15.12 -7.57 37.02
N HIS A 231 -15.33 -6.29 37.32
CA HIS A 231 -14.70 -5.64 38.45
C HIS A 231 -15.05 -6.47 39.70
N PRO A 232 -14.09 -6.89 40.53
CA PRO A 232 -14.38 -7.70 41.73
C PRO A 232 -15.34 -6.99 42.70
N LEU A 233 -15.43 -5.66 42.60
CA LEU A 233 -16.35 -4.84 43.38
C LEU A 233 -17.82 -4.96 42.92
N LEU A 234 -18.10 -5.35 41.68
CA LEU A 234 -19.48 -5.58 41.21
C LEU A 234 -20.10 -6.82 41.87
N SER A 235 -19.30 -7.87 42.14
CA SER A 235 -19.79 -9.03 42.87
C SER A 235 -20.08 -8.71 44.34
N LEU A 236 -19.25 -7.87 44.96
CA LEU A 236 -19.43 -7.37 46.32
C LEU A 236 -20.64 -6.43 46.45
N LEU A 237 -20.84 -5.53 45.48
CA LEU A 237 -21.99 -4.63 45.46
C LEU A 237 -23.31 -5.40 45.30
N ASN A 238 -23.36 -6.38 44.39
CA ASN A 238 -24.56 -7.23 44.23
C ASN A 238 -24.87 -8.08 45.47
N SER A 239 -23.85 -8.55 46.19
CA SER A 239 -24.09 -9.27 47.45
C SER A 239 -24.58 -8.33 48.55
N THR A 240 -24.01 -7.12 48.69
CA THR A 240 -24.52 -6.13 49.66
C THR A 240 -25.93 -5.63 49.33
N PHE A 241 -26.31 -5.53 48.06
CA PHE A 241 -27.64 -5.09 47.65
C PHE A 241 -28.72 -6.11 48.01
N LEU A 242 -28.43 -7.42 47.89
CA LEU A 242 -29.32 -8.50 48.31
C LEU A 242 -29.46 -8.62 49.83
N PHE A 243 -28.43 -8.24 50.59
CA PHE A 243 -28.50 -8.20 52.06
C PHE A 243 -29.28 -6.99 52.59
N LEU A 244 -29.21 -5.85 51.90
CA LEU A 244 -29.87 -4.62 52.34
C LEU A 244 -31.31 -4.47 51.83
N ASN A 245 -31.67 -5.18 50.75
CA ASN A 245 -33.04 -5.23 50.23
C ASN A 245 -33.45 -6.68 49.94
N PRO A 246 -33.82 -7.46 50.98
CA PRO A 246 -34.53 -8.70 50.73
C PRO A 246 -35.86 -8.37 50.03
N PRO A 247 -36.26 -9.11 48.99
CA PRO A 247 -37.58 -8.93 48.39
C PRO A 247 -38.66 -9.15 49.46
N LEU A 248 -39.56 -8.18 49.60
CA LEU A 248 -40.78 -8.31 50.38
C LEU A 248 -41.64 -9.37 49.71
N ASP A 249 -41.49 -10.61 50.16
CA ASP A 249 -42.53 -11.63 50.24
C ASP A 249 -41.88 -12.89 50.82
N PHE A 250 -42.01 -13.07 52.14
CA PHE A 250 -42.23 -14.36 52.80
C PHE A 250 -42.36 -14.13 54.32
N ALA A 251 -43.35 -13.31 54.70
CA ALA A 251 -43.99 -13.43 55.99
C ALA A 251 -45.05 -14.52 55.91
N THR A 252 -44.64 -15.79 55.89
CA THR A 252 -45.52 -16.89 56.30
C THR A 252 -44.70 -18.01 56.94
N SER A 253 -45.08 -18.30 58.19
CA SER A 253 -44.89 -19.56 58.92
C SER A 253 -43.48 -20.09 59.16
N GLY A 254 -43.11 -20.13 60.45
CA GLY A 254 -42.35 -21.27 60.98
C GLY A 254 -41.10 -20.92 61.77
N LEU A 255 -41.27 -20.55 63.04
CA LEU A 255 -40.30 -20.91 64.07
C LEU A 255 -40.16 -22.44 64.10
N CYS A 256 -38.94 -22.95 63.93
CA CYS A 256 -38.43 -24.21 64.45
C CYS A 256 -36.89 -24.12 64.34
N CYS A 257 -36.11 -23.91 65.40
CA CYS A 257 -35.75 -24.81 66.52
C CYS A 257 -34.29 -25.29 66.39
N CYS A 258 -33.62 -25.36 67.54
CA CYS A 258 -32.37 -26.07 67.86
C CYS A 258 -31.04 -25.40 67.46
N THR A 259 -30.29 -24.76 68.38
CA THR A 259 -29.37 -25.30 69.40
C THR A 259 -28.18 -26.12 68.89
N LEU A 260 -26.99 -25.53 69.09
CA LEU A 260 -25.70 -26.07 69.54
C LEU A 260 -24.90 -27.05 68.67
N CYS A 261 -23.59 -26.75 68.53
CA CYS A 261 -22.47 -27.57 69.01
C CYS A 261 -21.11 -26.93 68.64
N PRO A 262 -20.03 -27.28 69.35
CA PRO A 262 -19.62 -26.91 70.71
C PRO A 262 -18.78 -25.61 70.78
#